data_AF-A0A955I9N6-F1
#
_entry.id   AF-A0A955I9N6-F1
#
_cell.length_a   1.000
_cell.length_b   1.000
_cell.length_c   1.000
_cell.angle_alpha   90.00
_cell.angle_beta   90.00
_cell.angle_gamma   90.00
#
_symmetry.space_group_name_H-M   'P 1'
#
loop_
_entity.id
_entity.type
_entity.pdbx_description
1 polymer ?
#
loop_
_entity_poly.entity_id
_entity_poly.type
_entity_poly.pdbx_seq_one_letter_code
_entity_poly.pdbx_strand_id
1 'polypeptide(L)' 'MHCNACVMLIQMELEENGFEENVESINLLEDNKGEVTVANISDEDETKIISLINNLDNYEVI' A
#
# COMPACT_ATOMS: atom_id res chain seq x y z
N MET A 1 8.25 -5.84 1.31
CA MET A 1 7.60 -5.69 2.63
C MET A 1 8.11 -6.76 3.60
N HIS A 2 9.07 -6.42 4.48
CA HIS A 2 9.68 -7.39 5.42
C HIS A 2 9.79 -6.88 6.86
N CYS A 3 9.30 -5.68 7.17
CA CYS A 3 9.32 -5.11 8.52
C CYS A 3 8.27 -4.02 8.73
N ASN A 4 8.03 -3.61 9.99
CA ASN A 4 7.08 -2.53 10.31
C ASN A 4 7.44 -1.18 9.67
N ALA A 5 8.73 -0.94 9.37
CA ALA A 5 9.13 0.28 8.67
C ALA A 5 8.56 0.32 7.23
N CYS A 6 8.39 -0.85 6.59
CA CYS A 6 7.73 -0.96 5.30
C CYS A 6 6.27 -0.50 5.35
N VAL A 7 5.55 -0.92 6.39
CA VAL A 7 4.14 -0.55 6.60
C VAL A 7 4.03 0.96 6.80
N MET A 8 4.92 1.55 7.61
CA MET A 8 4.94 2.99 7.84
C MET A 8 5.24 3.77 6.55
N LEU A 9 6.19 3.31 5.72
CA LEU A 9 6.50 3.97 4.44
C LEU A 9 5.28 3.97 3.50
N ILE A 10 4.55 2.86 3.45
CA ILE A 10 3.34 2.75 2.64
C ILE A 10 2.25 3.66 3.18
N GLN A 11 2.03 3.67 4.50
CA GLN A 11 1.06 4.58 5.12
C GLN A 11 1.38 6.04 4.80
N MET A 12 2.66 6.44 4.91
CA MET A 12 3.09 7.80 4.58
C MET A 12 2.88 8.14 3.10
N GLU A 13 3.24 7.25 2.18
CA GLU A 13 3.04 7.47 0.75
C GLU A 13 1.55 7.63 0.41
N LEU A 14 0.69 6.82 1.02
CA LEU A 14 -0.76 6.89 0.82
C LEU A 14 -1.36 8.14 1.46
N GLU A 15 -0.86 8.57 2.62
CA GLU A 15 -1.25 9.83 3.26
C GLU A 15 -0.87 11.04 2.40
N GLU A 16 0.36 11.09 1.88
CA GLU A 16 0.82 12.17 0.99
C GLU A 16 0.00 12.26 -0.31
N ASN A 17 -0.56 11.14 -0.77
CA ASN A 17 -1.41 11.07 -1.95
C ASN A 17 -2.92 11.14 -1.65
N GLY A 18 -3.32 11.29 -0.37
CA GLY A 18 -4.72 11.48 0.04
C GLY A 18 -5.57 10.21 0.12
N PHE A 19 -4.95 9.04 0.25
CA PHE A 19 -5.62 7.73 0.34
C PHE A 19 -5.67 7.17 1.78
N GLU A 20 -5.25 7.92 2.80
CA GLU A 20 -5.20 7.45 4.20
C GLU A 20 -6.56 6.89 4.68
N GLU A 21 -7.66 7.60 4.40
CA GLU A 21 -9.01 7.19 4.84
C GLU A 21 -9.55 5.97 4.07
N ASN A 22 -8.89 5.60 2.97
CA ASN A 22 -9.31 4.51 2.10
C ASN A 22 -8.61 3.20 2.41
N VAL A 23 -7.57 3.19 3.23
CA VAL A 23 -6.82 1.99 3.59
C VAL A 23 -7.39 1.39 4.86
N GLU A 24 -7.98 0.20 4.76
CA GLU A 24 -8.49 -0.51 5.93
C GLU A 24 -7.37 -1.27 6.67
N SER A 25 -6.49 -1.93 5.92
CA SER A 25 -5.37 -2.68 6.52
C SER A 25 -4.23 -2.90 5.54
N ILE A 26 -3.02 -3.06 6.09
CA ILE A 26 -1.82 -3.44 5.35
C ILE A 26 -1.24 -4.67 6.05
N ASN A 27 -1.26 -5.80 5.36
CA ASN A 27 -0.74 -7.07 5.84
C ASN A 27 0.63 -7.36 5.20
N LEU A 28 1.59 -7.75 6.03
CA LEU A 28 2.87 -8.26 5.55
C LEU A 28 2.71 -9.72 5.13
N LEU A 29 3.09 -10.04 3.89
CA LEU A 29 3.15 -11.40 3.38
C LEU A 29 4.62 -11.88 3.34
N GLU A 30 4.82 -13.16 3.08
CA GLU A 30 6.15 -13.73 2.84
C GLU A 30 6.75 -13.19 1.52
N ASP A 31 8.05 -13.42 1.30
CA ASP A 31 8.76 -13.08 0.05
C ASP A 31 8.72 -11.60 -0.36
N ASN A 32 8.79 -10.68 0.62
CA ASN A 32 8.72 -9.22 0.41
C ASN A 32 7.39 -8.72 -0.16
N LYS A 33 6.32 -9.51 -0.10
CA LYS A 33 5.00 -9.08 -0.53
C LYS A 33 4.23 -8.43 0.61
N GLY A 34 3.24 -7.63 0.27
CA GLY A 34 2.17 -7.34 1.21
C GLY A 34 0.84 -7.20 0.50
N GLU A 35 -0.21 -7.17 1.29
CA GLU A 35 -1.58 -7.07 0.85
C GLU A 35 -2.16 -5.81 1.47
N VAL A 36 -2.79 -4.98 0.64
CA VAL A 36 -3.38 -3.72 1.08
C VAL A 36 -4.88 -3.83 0.84
N THR A 37 -5.64 -3.85 1.93
CA THR A 37 -7.10 -3.80 1.85
C THR A 37 -7.53 -2.35 1.83
N VAL A 38 -8.29 -1.99 0.81
CA VAL A 38 -8.82 -0.66 0.58
C VAL A 38 -10.35 -0.69 0.52
N ALA A 39 -11.00 0.35 1.00
CA ALA A 39 -12.45 0.47 1.02
C ALA A 39 -12.94 1.78 0.41
N ASN A 40 -14.10 1.70 -0.24
CA ASN A 40 -14.82 2.81 -0.84
C ASN A 40 -14.00 3.62 -1.86
N ILE A 41 -13.15 2.94 -2.65
CA ILE A 41 -12.41 3.54 -3.76
C ILE A 41 -12.90 3.05 -5.11
N SER A 42 -12.54 3.78 -6.17
CA SER A 42 -12.74 3.34 -7.54
C SER A 42 -11.63 2.38 -8.01
N ASP A 43 -11.90 1.55 -9.01
CA ASP A 43 -10.88 0.69 -9.65
C ASP A 43 -9.66 1.50 -10.15
N GLU A 44 -9.88 2.76 -10.53
CA GLU A 44 -8.81 3.66 -10.97
C GLU A 44 -7.89 4.05 -9.81
N ASP A 45 -8.48 4.32 -8.65
CA ASP A 45 -7.74 4.68 -7.43
C ASP A 45 -7.03 3.45 -6.84
N GLU A 46 -7.64 2.27 -6.93
CA GLU A 46 -7.00 1.00 -6.55
C GLU A 46 -5.73 0.78 -7.37
N THR A 47 -5.81 0.98 -8.69
CA THR A 47 -4.66 0.87 -9.58
C THR A 47 -3.56 1.89 -9.24
N LYS A 48 -3.94 3.11 -8.83
CA LYS A 48 -2.99 4.14 -8.39
C LYS A 48 -2.31 3.75 -7.10
N ILE A 49 -3.04 3.26 -6.10
CA ILE A 49 -2.52 2.79 -4.82
C ILE A 49 -1.50 1.67 -5.04
N ILE A 50 -1.86 0.64 -5.81
CA ILE A 50 -0.95 -0.47 -6.14
C ILE A 50 0.31 0.06 -6.85
N SER A 51 0.15 0.99 -7.80
CA SER A 51 1.28 1.58 -8.52
C SER A 51 2.19 2.42 -7.63
N LEU A 52 1.63 3.24 -6.73
CA LEU A 52 2.40 4.05 -5.77
C LEU A 52 3.26 3.16 -4.88
N ILE A 53 2.66 2.10 -4.35
CA ILE A 53 3.36 1.19 -3.44
C ILE A 53 4.42 0.37 -4.19
N ASN A 54 4.13 -0.11 -5.39
CA ASN A 54 5.09 -0.84 -6.21
C ASN A 54 6.22 0.03 -6.76
N ASN A 55 6.05 1.35 -6.79
CA ASN A 55 7.11 2.30 -7.12
C ASN A 55 8.07 2.55 -5.95
N LEU A 56 7.70 2.19 -4.71
CA LEU A 56 8.63 2.19 -3.60
C LEU A 56 9.64 1.04 -3.84
N ASP A 57 10.94 1.36 -3.86
CA ASP A 57 12.00 0.39 -4.16
C ASP A 57 11.89 -0.88 -3.26
N ASN A 58 11.81 -2.06 -3.88
CA ASN A 58 11.67 -3.39 -3.24
C ASN A 58 10.30 -3.69 -2.59
N TYR A 59 9.22 -3.07 -3.06
CA TYR A 59 7.86 -3.40 -2.62
C TYR A 59 7.02 -3.97 -3.76
N GLU A 60 6.33 -5.07 -3.46
CA GLU A 60 5.34 -5.67 -4.34
C GLU A 60 4.06 -5.87 -3.53
N VAL A 61 2.98 -5.22 -3.95
CA VAL A 61 1.62 -5.40 -3.43
C VAL A 61 0.70 -5.91 -4.51
N ILE A 62 -0.24 -6.74 -4.06
CA ILE A 62 -1.29 -7.41 -4.83
C ILE A 62 -2.66 -7.04 -4.27
#